data_AF-A0A841ATF9-F1
#
_entry.id   AF-A0A841ATF9-F1
#
_cell.length_a   1.000
_cell.length_b   1.000
_cell.length_c   1.000
_cell.angle_alpha   90.00
_cell.angle_beta   90.00
_cell.angle_gamma   90.00
#
_symmetry.space_group_name_H-M   'P 1'
#
loop_
_entity.id
_entity.type
_entity.pdbx_description
1 polymer ?
#
loop_
_entity_poly.entity_id
_entity_poly.type
_entity_poly.pdbx_seq_one_letter_code
_entity_poly.pdbx_strand_id
1 'polypeptide(L)'
;MEIALWIVAAIVALLYLAAGWQKVFATEKYSAMAAWTTKTSPNVVRVVGVLELLGAIGLILPQATGIGAPLLTILAAGGLVLVQLVAIGIHLGEKVYKSLPMNVLLVILPLFVFLGRLLWV
;
A
#
# COMPACT_ATOMS: atom_id res chain seq x y z
N MET A 1 -16.75 15.32 -3.24
CA MET A 1 -15.60 14.38 -3.35
C MET A 1 -15.02 13.99 -2.00
N GLU A 2 -15.03 14.87 -1.00
CA GLU A 2 -14.44 14.60 0.32
C GLU A 2 -14.85 13.27 0.96
N ILE A 3 -16.16 13.00 1.09
CA ILE A 3 -16.64 11.75 1.70
C ILE A 3 -16.14 10.52 0.93
N ALA A 4 -16.14 10.59 -0.41
CA ALA A 4 -15.64 9.49 -1.24
C ALA A 4 -14.12 9.26 -1.05
N LEU A 5 -13.32 10.33 -0.96
CA LEU A 5 -11.89 10.23 -0.69
C LEU A 5 -11.60 9.62 0.67
N TRP A 6 -12.38 10.00 1.70
CA TRP A 6 -12.28 9.40 3.02
C TRP A 6 -12.64 7.92 3.05
N ILE A 7 -13.73 7.53 2.37
CA ILE A 7 -14.14 6.12 2.27
C ILE A 7 -13.04 5.30 1.59
N VAL A 8 -12.54 5.76 0.43
CA VAL A 8 -11.49 5.03 -0.28
C VAL A 8 -10.20 4.99 0.52
N ALA A 9 -9.79 6.11 1.14
CA ALA A 9 -8.60 6.14 1.99
C ALA A 9 -8.71 5.16 3.17
N ALA A 10 -9.88 5.06 3.82
CA ALA A 10 -10.10 4.11 4.90
C ALA A 10 -10.01 2.65 4.44
N ILE A 11 -10.60 2.32 3.28
CA ILE A 11 -10.52 0.98 2.69
C ILE A 11 -9.05 0.63 2.39
N VAL A 12 -8.34 1.53 1.69
CA VAL A 12 -6.93 1.33 1.33
C VAL A 12 -6.07 1.18 2.59
N ALA A 13 -6.28 2.04 3.60
CA ALA A 13 -5.55 1.97 4.85
C ALA A 13 -5.76 0.62 5.56
N LEU A 14 -7.00 0.12 5.64
CA LEU A 14 -7.26 -1.19 6.26
C LEU A 14 -6.58 -2.34 5.51
N LEU A 15 -6.61 -2.34 4.18
CA LEU A 15 -5.97 -3.37 3.35
C LEU A 15 -4.44 -3.38 3.55
N TYR A 16 -3.81 -2.20 3.52
CA TYR A 16 -2.36 -2.08 3.70
C TYR A 16 -1.91 -2.23 5.15
N LEU A 17 -2.74 -1.88 6.14
CA LEU A 17 -2.48 -2.23 7.54
C LEU A 17 -2.40 -3.75 7.69
N ALA A 18 -3.38 -4.48 7.17
CA ALA A 18 -3.37 -5.94 7.24
C ALA A 18 -2.16 -6.55 6.50
N ALA A 19 -1.87 -6.09 5.28
CA ALA A 19 -0.76 -6.58 4.48
C ALA A 19 0.60 -6.26 5.12
N GLY A 20 0.81 -5.01 5.54
CA GLY A 20 2.04 -4.57 6.18
C GLY A 20 2.25 -5.25 7.53
N TRP A 21 1.19 -5.47 8.30
CA TRP A 21 1.24 -6.17 9.57
C TRP A 21 1.76 -7.60 9.40
N GLN A 22 1.25 -8.33 8.41
CA GLN A 22 1.73 -9.69 8.11
C GLN A 22 3.22 -9.69 7.74
N LYS A 23 3.67 -8.72 6.93
CA LYS A 23 5.07 -8.63 6.49
C LYS A 23 6.03 -8.26 7.63
N VAL A 24 5.62 -7.40 8.57
CA VAL A 24 6.45 -6.93 9.69
C VAL A 24 6.44 -7.91 10.86
N PHE A 25 5.26 -8.31 11.33
CA PHE A 25 5.12 -9.05 12.59
C PHE A 25 4.97 -10.56 12.40
N ALA A 26 4.68 -11.02 11.18
CA ALA A 26 4.55 -12.44 10.85
C ALA A 26 5.41 -12.83 9.63
N THR A 27 6.59 -12.20 9.49
CA THR A 27 7.46 -12.31 8.31
C THR A 27 7.74 -13.75 7.90
N GLU A 28 8.05 -14.64 8.85
CA GLU A 28 8.37 -16.05 8.56
C GLU A 28 7.15 -16.78 7.96
N LYS A 29 5.99 -16.63 8.59
CA LYS A 29 4.72 -17.20 8.10
C LYS A 29 4.34 -16.64 6.73
N TYR A 30 4.49 -15.35 6.52
CA TYR A 30 4.24 -14.71 5.22
C TYR A 30 5.18 -15.26 4.14
N SER A 31 6.47 -15.38 4.46
CA SER A 31 7.51 -15.79 3.52
C SER A 31 7.39 -17.27 3.11
N ALA A 32 6.79 -18.10 3.96
CA ALA A 32 6.48 -19.49 3.63
C ALA A 32 5.41 -19.63 2.52
N MET A 33 4.61 -18.58 2.27
CA MET A 33 3.49 -18.60 1.32
C MET A 33 3.72 -17.74 0.08
N ALA A 34 4.71 -16.84 0.11
CA ALA A 34 4.95 -15.85 -0.93
C ALA A 34 6.18 -16.22 -1.76
N ALA A 35 5.99 -16.61 -3.03
CA ALA A 35 7.09 -17.06 -3.89
C ALA A 35 8.24 -16.04 -4.00
N TRP A 36 7.91 -14.74 -4.06
CA TRP A 36 8.91 -13.68 -4.23
C TRP A 36 9.89 -13.56 -3.07
N THR A 37 9.50 -14.00 -1.88
CA THR A 37 10.37 -13.91 -0.70
C THR A 37 11.47 -14.95 -0.72
N THR A 38 11.37 -16.01 -1.54
CA THR A 38 12.42 -17.04 -1.67
C THR A 38 13.73 -16.50 -2.24
N LYS A 39 13.66 -15.38 -2.98
CA LYS A 39 14.81 -14.73 -3.63
C LYS A 39 15.28 -13.47 -2.90
N THR A 40 14.74 -13.16 -1.74
CA THR A 40 15.05 -11.93 -1.00
C THR A 40 15.27 -12.22 0.48
N SER A 41 15.94 -11.31 1.19
CA SER A 41 16.14 -11.46 2.64
C SER A 41 14.87 -11.11 3.43
N PRO A 42 14.63 -11.73 4.60
CA PRO A 42 13.50 -11.37 5.46
C PRO A 42 13.45 -9.88 5.83
N ASN A 43 14.60 -9.21 5.85
CA ASN A 43 14.69 -7.78 6.11
C ASN A 43 14.02 -6.95 4.99
N VAL A 44 14.18 -7.34 3.72
CA VAL A 44 13.50 -6.66 2.60
C VAL A 44 11.99 -6.80 2.73
N VAL A 45 11.50 -7.99 3.13
CA VAL A 45 10.06 -8.22 3.36
C VAL A 45 9.53 -7.30 4.46
N ARG A 46 10.27 -7.16 5.58
CA ARG A 46 9.91 -6.24 6.67
C ARG A 46 9.94 -4.79 6.23
N VAL A 47 10.93 -4.37 5.44
CA VAL A 47 11.01 -2.99 4.90
C VAL A 47 9.78 -2.69 4.06
N VAL A 48 9.38 -3.59 3.14
CA VAL A 48 8.14 -3.42 2.36
C VAL A 48 6.93 -3.31 3.29
N GLY A 49 6.85 -4.17 4.31
CA GLY A 49 5.77 -4.11 5.29
C GLY A 49 5.72 -2.79 6.07
N VAL A 50 6.86 -2.24 6.48
CA VAL A 50 6.93 -0.94 7.15
C VAL A 50 6.45 0.18 6.21
N LEU A 51 6.86 0.15 4.94
CA LEU A 51 6.40 1.13 3.94
C LEU A 51 4.87 1.07 3.74
N GLU A 52 4.30 -0.12 3.70
CA GLU A 52 2.85 -0.32 3.62
C GLU A 52 2.12 0.21 4.86
N LEU A 53 2.65 -0.06 6.06
CA LEU A 53 2.09 0.46 7.32
C LEU A 53 2.16 1.99 7.37
N LEU A 54 3.30 2.59 7.02
CA LEU A 54 3.47 4.04 6.97
C LEU A 54 2.54 4.67 5.93
N GLY A 55 2.39 4.04 4.76
CA GLY A 55 1.43 4.48 3.74
C GLY A 55 0.00 4.46 4.27
N ALA A 56 -0.43 3.37 4.90
CA ALA A 56 -1.77 3.25 5.46
C ALA A 56 -2.05 4.28 6.55
N ILE A 57 -1.09 4.50 7.45
CA ILE A 57 -1.19 5.50 8.51
C ILE A 57 -1.22 6.93 7.91
N GLY A 58 -0.35 7.20 6.93
CA GLY A 58 -0.25 8.49 6.24
C GLY A 58 -1.46 8.84 5.38
N LEU A 59 -2.29 7.86 4.99
CA LEU A 59 -3.56 8.11 4.32
C LEU A 59 -4.60 8.75 5.24
N ILE A 60 -4.53 8.47 6.55
CA ILE A 60 -5.59 8.82 7.52
C ILE A 60 -5.14 9.92 8.47
N LEU A 61 -4.00 9.74 9.15
CA LEU A 61 -3.60 10.63 10.25
C LEU A 61 -3.42 12.09 9.84
N PRO A 62 -2.73 12.45 8.73
CA PRO A 62 -2.56 13.85 8.35
C PRO A 62 -3.89 14.56 8.16
N GLN A 63 -4.87 13.91 7.52
CA GLN A 63 -6.18 14.50 7.27
C GLN A 63 -7.05 14.56 8.53
N ALA A 64 -6.95 13.57 9.41
CA ALA A 64 -7.74 13.52 10.64
C ALA A 64 -7.24 14.52 11.68
N THR A 65 -5.93 14.80 11.69
CA THR A 65 -5.28 15.69 12.67
C THR A 65 -5.05 17.11 12.14
N GLY A 66 -5.12 17.31 10.82
CA GLY A 66 -4.76 18.56 10.16
C GLY A 66 -3.24 18.80 10.06
N ILE A 67 -2.40 17.89 10.54
CA ILE A 67 -0.95 18.06 10.57
C ILE A 67 -0.33 17.51 9.28
N GLY A 68 0.24 18.39 8.46
CA GLY A 68 0.94 18.01 7.22
C GLY A 68 0.00 17.59 6.07
N ALA A 69 -1.30 17.85 6.18
CA ALA A 69 -2.26 17.67 5.09
C ALA A 69 -2.21 18.84 4.07
N PRO A 70 -2.46 18.58 2.78
CA PRO A 70 -2.63 17.26 2.15
C PRO A 70 -1.33 16.54 1.79
N LEU A 71 -0.17 17.20 1.91
CA LEU A 71 1.09 16.72 1.35
C LEU A 71 1.45 15.31 1.81
N LEU A 72 1.39 15.01 3.10
CA LEU A 72 1.74 13.69 3.62
C LEU A 72 0.80 12.59 3.14
N THR A 73 -0.48 12.89 2.94
CA THR A 73 -1.46 11.94 2.36
C THR A 73 -1.18 11.68 0.89
N ILE A 74 -0.80 12.71 0.12
CA ILE A 74 -0.39 12.57 -1.27
C ILE A 74 0.86 11.67 -1.35
N LEU A 75 1.87 11.94 -0.53
CA LEU A 75 3.09 11.13 -0.49
C LEU A 75 2.81 9.68 -0.07
N ALA A 76 1.95 9.46 0.92
CA ALA A 76 1.54 8.12 1.36
C ALA A 76 0.80 7.36 0.24
N ALA A 77 -0.18 7.97 -0.40
CA ALA A 77 -0.92 7.38 -1.51
C ALA A 77 0.01 7.04 -2.69
N GLY A 78 0.89 7.96 -3.07
CA GLY A 78 1.88 7.76 -4.13
C GLY A 78 2.88 6.64 -3.80
N GLY A 79 3.35 6.59 -2.55
CA GLY A 79 4.23 5.52 -2.08
C GLY A 79 3.59 4.13 -2.18
N LEU A 80 2.31 4.00 -1.81
CA LEU A 80 1.56 2.75 -1.94
C LEU A 80 1.37 2.35 -3.42
N VAL A 81 1.12 3.31 -4.31
CA VAL A 81 1.10 3.06 -5.76
C VAL A 81 2.44 2.50 -6.23
N LEU A 82 3.56 3.11 -5.84
CA LEU A 82 4.90 2.65 -6.22
C LEU A 82 5.20 1.24 -5.71
N VAL A 83 4.84 0.92 -4.46
CA VAL A 83 4.98 -0.43 -3.90
C VAL A 83 4.26 -1.45 -4.78
N GLN A 84 3.04 -1.16 -5.23
CA GLN A 84 2.29 -2.09 -6.07
C GLN A 84 2.79 -2.20 -7.51
N LEU A 85 3.31 -1.13 -8.09
CA LEU A 85 3.94 -1.22 -9.42
C LEU A 85 5.13 -2.18 -9.38
N VAL A 86 5.95 -2.12 -8.32
CA VAL A 86 7.04 -3.08 -8.12
C VAL A 86 6.50 -4.49 -7.90
N ALA A 87 5.48 -4.67 -7.05
CA ALA A 87 4.87 -5.97 -6.80
C ALA A 87 4.27 -6.61 -8.07
N ILE A 88 3.62 -5.83 -8.92
CA ILE A 88 3.11 -6.31 -10.22
C ILE A 88 4.25 -6.83 -11.09
N GLY A 89 5.36 -6.09 -11.19
CA GLY A 89 6.54 -6.54 -11.94
C GLY A 89 7.08 -7.88 -11.45
N ILE A 90 7.14 -8.07 -10.12
CA ILE A 90 7.55 -9.33 -9.49
C ILE A 90 6.58 -10.46 -9.87
N HIS A 91 5.27 -10.29 -9.66
CA HIS A 91 4.29 -11.34 -9.94
C HIS A 91 4.20 -11.72 -11.42
N LEU A 92 4.39 -10.76 -12.32
CA LEU A 92 4.51 -11.03 -13.76
C LEU A 92 5.74 -11.89 -14.06
N GLY A 93 6.89 -11.60 -13.44
CA GLY A 93 8.10 -12.40 -13.56
C GLY A 93 7.96 -13.83 -13.00
N GLU A 94 7.15 -14.00 -11.97
CA GLU A 94 6.83 -15.31 -11.38
C GLU A 94 5.74 -16.08 -12.12
N LYS A 95 5.11 -15.48 -13.14
CA LYS A 95 3.96 -16.03 -13.86
C LYS A 95 2.77 -16.36 -12.95
N VAL A 96 2.63 -15.63 -11.84
CA VAL A 96 1.53 -15.78 -10.87
C VAL A 96 0.44 -14.77 -11.20
N TYR A 97 -0.41 -15.10 -12.17
CA TYR A 97 -1.42 -14.15 -12.68
C TYR A 97 -2.65 -14.01 -11.77
N LYS A 98 -2.87 -14.95 -10.85
CA LYS A 98 -4.05 -14.96 -9.96
C LYS A 98 -4.09 -13.76 -9.00
N SER A 99 -2.94 -13.18 -8.64
CA SER A 99 -2.86 -12.02 -7.75
C SER A 99 -3.03 -10.68 -8.49
N LEU A 100 -2.95 -10.66 -9.82
CA LEU A 100 -2.99 -9.42 -10.61
C LEU A 100 -4.26 -8.57 -10.38
N PRO A 101 -5.49 -9.14 -10.33
CA PRO A 101 -6.68 -8.32 -10.12
C PRO A 101 -6.64 -7.55 -8.80
N MET A 102 -6.18 -8.19 -7.72
CA MET A 102 -6.01 -7.54 -6.42
C MET A 102 -4.94 -6.45 -6.49
N ASN A 103 -3.83 -6.71 -7.18
CA ASN A 103 -2.79 -5.71 -7.32
C ASN A 103 -3.24 -4.47 -8.09
N VAL A 104 -3.99 -4.67 -9.18
CA VAL A 104 -4.57 -3.57 -9.97
C VAL A 104 -5.52 -2.74 -9.09
N LEU A 105 -6.38 -3.38 -8.29
CA LEU A 105 -7.24 -2.68 -7.34
C LEU A 105 -6.42 -1.84 -6.35
N LEU A 106 -5.36 -2.44 -5.79
CA LEU A 106 -4.44 -1.80 -4.85
C LEU A 106 -3.53 -0.74 -5.49
N VAL A 107 -3.53 -0.58 -6.81
CA VAL A 107 -2.96 0.59 -7.52
C VAL A 107 -4.05 1.65 -7.71
N ILE A 108 -5.20 1.26 -8.25
CA ILE A 108 -6.26 2.20 -8.65
C ILE A 108 -6.81 2.97 -7.44
N LEU A 109 -7.06 2.30 -6.33
CA LEU A 109 -7.65 2.95 -5.15
C LEU A 109 -6.72 4.00 -4.51
N PRO A 110 -5.45 3.71 -4.18
CA PRO A 110 -4.55 4.76 -3.71
C PRO A 110 -4.24 5.80 -4.80
N LEU A 111 -4.23 5.45 -6.09
CA LEU A 111 -4.08 6.45 -7.15
C LEU A 111 -5.27 7.41 -7.21
N PHE A 112 -6.50 6.91 -6.99
CA PHE A 112 -7.69 7.75 -6.85
C PHE A 112 -7.55 8.71 -5.67
N VAL A 113 -7.07 8.23 -4.52
CA VAL A 113 -6.81 9.11 -3.36
C VAL A 113 -5.70 10.11 -3.67
N PHE A 114 -4.61 9.67 -4.30
CA PHE A 114 -3.50 10.53 -4.71
C PHE A 114 -3.98 11.67 -5.60
N LEU A 115 -4.66 11.35 -6.71
CA LEU A 115 -5.16 12.35 -7.66
C LEU A 115 -6.24 13.22 -7.04
N GLY A 116 -7.16 12.63 -6.27
CA GLY A 116 -8.17 13.36 -5.54
C GLY A 116 -7.59 14.35 -4.54
N ARG A 117 -6.53 13.95 -3.83
CA ARG A 117 -5.86 14.81 -2.85
C ARG A 117 -4.89 15.81 -3.49
N LEU A 118 -4.41 15.56 -4.71
CA LEU A 118 -3.53 16.45 -5.44
C LEU A 118 -4.29 17.53 -6.24
N LEU A 119 -5.44 17.17 -6.81
CA LEU A 119 -6.20 18.01 -7.74
C LEU A 119 -7.44 18.65 -7.11
N TRP A 120 -7.96 18.06 -6.02
CA TRP A 120 -9.23 18.44 -5.40
C TRP A 120 -9.16 18.63 -3.88
N VAL A 121 -7.98 18.53 -3.26
CA VAL A 121 -7.76 19.16 -1.93
C VAL A 121 -7.28 20.58 -2.14
#